data_AF-A0A7J9CEH5-F1
#
_entry.id   AF-A0A7J9CEH5-F1
#
_cell.length_a   1.000
_cell.length_b   1.000
_cell.length_c   1.000
_cell.angle_alpha   90.00
_cell.angle_beta   90.00
_cell.angle_gamma   90.00
#
_symmetry.space_group_name_H-M   'P 1'
#
loop_
_entity.id
_entity.type
_entity.pdbx_description
1 polymer ?
#
loop_
_entity_poly.entity_id
_entity_poly.type
_entity_poly.pdbx_seq_one_letter_code
_entity_poly.pdbx_strand_id
1 'polypeptide(L)'
;MKAVADFFATLWNRNNRNNFIFRGQDEDARTVWERAKTLCHDFRIHNVVNTPMLPITPACKKWEKPPCGFAKINFDATVSNEKMGYGVIVRDADGFVLGGSGGFKETVIDIEWAELIAFEESVKVAGDLNISK
;
A
#
# COMPACT_ATOMS: atom_id res chain seq x y z
N MET A 1 19.98 -9.79 3.84
CA MET A 1 19.23 -10.55 4.87
C MET A 1 18.94 -9.73 6.12
N LYS A 2 19.94 -9.10 6.76
CA LYS A 2 19.73 -8.23 7.94
C LYS A 2 18.63 -7.17 7.76
N ALA A 3 18.67 -6.43 6.65
CA ALA A 3 17.64 -5.40 6.36
C ALA A 3 16.20 -5.93 6.27
N VAL A 4 16.01 -7.18 5.79
CA VAL A 4 14.67 -7.79 5.68
C VAL A 4 14.17 -8.23 7.05
N ALA A 5 15.05 -8.82 7.87
CA ALA A 5 14.74 -9.17 9.25
C ALA A 5 14.42 -7.91 10.09
N ASP A 6 15.21 -6.84 9.93
CA ASP A 6 14.97 -5.55 10.60
C ASP A 6 13.65 -4.93 10.14
N PHE A 7 13.30 -5.04 8.85
CA PHE A 7 12.01 -4.60 8.32
C PHE A 7 10.83 -5.35 8.94
N PHE A 8 10.87 -6.69 8.97
CA PHE A 8 9.80 -7.48 9.57
C PHE A 8 9.68 -7.24 11.08
N ALA A 9 10.79 -7.13 11.80
CA ALA A 9 10.79 -6.82 13.23
C ALA A 9 10.19 -5.43 13.53
N THR A 10 10.55 -4.41 12.74
CA THR A 10 10.01 -3.05 12.93
C THR A 10 8.54 -2.95 12.55
N LEU A 11 8.12 -3.57 11.45
CA LEU A 11 6.73 -3.64 11.03
C LEU A 11 5.88 -4.35 12.10
N TRP A 12 6.36 -5.49 12.61
CA TRP A 12 5.62 -6.29 13.58
C TRP A 12 5.55 -5.61 14.96
N ASN A 13 6.61 -4.93 15.39
CA ASN A 13 6.58 -4.12 16.61
C ASN A 13 5.55 -2.98 16.51
N ARG A 14 5.43 -2.35 15.34
CA ARG A 14 4.40 -1.33 15.09
C ARG A 14 2.98 -1.93 15.14
N ASN A 15 2.80 -3.13 14.59
CA ASN A 15 1.51 -3.82 14.65
C ASN A 15 1.12 -4.21 16.09
N ASN A 16 2.07 -4.74 16.88
CA ASN A 16 1.81 -5.07 18.30
C ASN A 16 1.44 -3.82 19.11
N ARG A 17 2.16 -2.71 18.89
CA ARG A 17 1.82 -1.41 19.49
C ARG A 17 0.40 -0.96 19.11
N ASN A 18 0.01 -1.11 17.85
CA ASN A 18 -1.34 -0.77 17.41
C ASN A 18 -2.41 -1.67 18.06
N ASN A 19 -2.16 -2.97 18.17
CA ASN A 19 -3.06 -3.89 18.86
C ASN A 19 -3.21 -3.56 20.35
N PHE A 20 -2.13 -3.19 21.03
CA PHE A 20 -2.20 -2.73 22.41
C PHE A 20 -3.04 -1.45 22.54
N ILE A 21 -2.72 -0.42 21.75
CA ILE A 21 -3.37 0.90 21.85
C ILE A 21 -4.85 0.85 21.44
N PHE A 22 -5.19 0.14 20.36
CA PHE A 22 -6.52 0.20 19.76
C PHE A 22 -7.42 -1.00 20.12
N ARG A 23 -6.84 -2.13 20.52
CA ARG A 23 -7.58 -3.37 20.82
C ARG A 23 -7.39 -3.85 22.25
N GLY A 24 -6.51 -3.22 23.05
CA GLY A 24 -6.16 -3.68 24.40
C GLY A 24 -5.52 -5.07 24.40
N GLN A 25 -5.02 -5.53 23.26
CA GLN A 25 -4.40 -6.84 23.10
C GLN A 25 -2.90 -6.70 23.32
N ASP A 26 -2.40 -7.34 24.38
CA ASP A 26 -0.97 -7.43 24.66
C ASP A 26 -0.49 -8.84 24.31
N GLU A 27 0.46 -8.93 23.39
CA GLU A 27 1.09 -10.21 23.00
C GLU A 27 2.49 -10.31 23.59
N ASP A 28 2.81 -11.51 24.11
CA ASP A 28 4.14 -11.79 24.65
C ASP A 28 5.25 -11.57 23.61
N ALA A 29 6.33 -10.93 24.04
CA ALA A 29 7.46 -10.56 23.18
C ALA A 29 8.12 -11.77 22.49
N ARG A 30 8.09 -12.97 23.09
CA ARG A 30 8.62 -14.18 22.43
C ARG A 30 7.69 -14.63 21.32
N THR A 31 6.37 -14.59 21.54
CA THR A 31 5.39 -14.89 20.48
C THR A 31 5.54 -13.94 19.30
N VAL A 32 5.73 -12.65 19.58
CA VAL A 32 6.00 -11.60 18.59
C VAL A 32 7.26 -11.91 17.78
N TRP A 33 8.35 -12.30 18.45
CA TRP A 33 9.62 -12.66 17.82
C TRP A 33 9.54 -13.93 16.97
N GLU A 34 8.89 -14.98 17.45
CA GLU A 34 8.75 -16.23 16.70
C GLU A 34 7.90 -16.03 15.43
N ARG A 35 6.82 -15.24 15.50
CA ARG A 35 6.04 -14.89 14.29
C ARG A 35 6.87 -14.13 13.26
N ALA A 36 7.67 -13.17 13.70
CA ALA A 36 8.56 -12.41 12.79
C ALA A 36 9.60 -13.33 12.12
N LYS A 37 10.16 -14.30 12.86
CA LYS A 37 11.07 -15.31 12.30
C LYS A 37 10.38 -16.22 11.28
N THR A 38 9.20 -16.75 11.60
CA THR A 38 8.42 -17.60 10.69
C THR A 38 8.14 -16.85 9.38
N LEU A 39 7.70 -15.60 9.47
CA LEU A 39 7.45 -14.77 8.29
C LEU A 39 8.71 -14.53 7.45
N CYS A 40 9.86 -14.28 8.10
CA CYS A 40 11.15 -14.17 7.40
C CYS A 40 11.52 -15.48 6.68
N HIS A 41 11.25 -16.62 7.31
CA HIS A 41 11.53 -17.93 6.76
C HIS A 41 10.65 -18.23 5.55
N ASP A 42 9.34 -18.00 5.66
CA ASP A 42 8.37 -18.20 4.59
C ASP A 42 8.64 -17.27 3.41
N PHE A 43 8.95 -15.99 3.68
CA PHE A 43 9.38 -15.05 2.65
C PHE A 43 10.60 -15.57 1.89
N ARG A 44 11.60 -16.11 2.59
CA ARG A 44 12.78 -16.68 1.95
C ARG A 44 12.44 -17.89 1.10
N ILE A 45 11.61 -18.80 1.60
CA ILE A 45 11.19 -20.00 0.85
C ILE A 45 10.47 -19.58 -0.44
N HIS A 46 9.45 -18.75 -0.33
CA HIS A 46 8.63 -18.39 -1.50
C HIS A 46 9.38 -17.56 -2.55
N ASN A 47 10.33 -16.71 -2.15
CA ASN A 47 11.07 -15.84 -3.08
C ASN A 47 12.37 -16.47 -3.62
N VAL A 48 12.91 -17.51 -2.99
CA VAL A 48 14.17 -18.17 -3.43
C VAL A 48 13.91 -19.51 -4.12
N VAL A 49 12.85 -20.25 -3.72
CA VAL A 49 12.55 -21.56 -4.30
C VAL A 49 11.82 -21.45 -5.63
N ASN A 50 11.00 -20.40 -5.81
CA ASN A 50 10.33 -20.11 -7.07
C ASN A 50 11.17 -19.13 -7.89
N THR A 51 12.30 -19.58 -8.45
CA THR A 51 12.88 -18.88 -9.59
C THR A 51 11.87 -18.97 -10.73
N PRO A 52 11.26 -17.87 -11.21
CA PRO A 52 10.36 -17.97 -12.35
C PRO A 52 11.16 -18.54 -13.52
N MET A 53 10.68 -19.64 -14.11
CA MET A 53 11.35 -20.32 -15.24
C MET A 53 11.47 -19.45 -16.49
N LEU A 54 10.76 -18.33 -16.49
CA LEU A 54 10.87 -17.27 -17.48
C LEU A 54 11.48 -16.06 -16.79
N PRO A 55 12.41 -15.33 -17.43
CA PRO A 55 12.65 -13.95 -17.04
C PRO A 55 11.35 -13.21 -17.34
N ILE A 56 10.43 -13.21 -16.37
CA ILE A 56 9.52 -12.10 -16.19
C ILE A 56 10.51 -11.00 -15.85
N THR A 57 11.02 -10.28 -16.86
CA THR A 57 11.34 -8.88 -16.64
C THR A 57 10.05 -8.36 -16.05
N PRO A 58 9.97 -8.08 -14.74
CA PRO A 58 8.87 -7.26 -14.31
C PRO A 58 9.06 -6.05 -15.21
N ALA A 59 8.06 -5.70 -16.01
CA ALA A 59 7.95 -4.33 -16.44
C ALA A 59 7.79 -3.60 -15.11
N CYS A 60 8.92 -3.33 -14.45
CA CYS A 60 9.02 -2.53 -13.28
C CYS A 60 8.72 -1.17 -13.88
N LYS A 61 7.42 -0.90 -14.01
CA LYS A 61 6.89 0.43 -14.22
C LYS A 61 7.23 1.15 -12.93
N LYS A 62 8.52 1.46 -12.79
CA LYS A 62 9.04 2.28 -11.72
C LYS A 62 8.22 3.55 -11.80
N TRP A 63 7.75 4.00 -10.65
CA TRP A 63 7.08 5.29 -10.61
C TRP A 63 8.02 6.33 -11.25
N GLU A 64 7.54 6.99 -12.29
CA GLU A 64 8.27 8.07 -12.96
C GLU A 64 7.78 9.40 -12.39
N LYS A 65 8.70 10.29 -12.04
CA LYS A 65 8.34 11.63 -11.59
C LYS A 65 7.63 12.42 -12.71
N PRO A 66 6.62 13.23 -12.41
CA PRO A 66 6.03 14.13 -13.40
C PRO A 66 7.03 15.22 -13.82
N PRO A 67 6.84 15.87 -14.97
CA PRO A 67 7.61 17.07 -15.34
C PRO A 67 7.44 18.19 -14.31
N CYS A 68 8.41 19.11 -14.25
CA CYS A 68 8.31 20.30 -13.39
C CYS A 68 7.04 21.11 -13.72
N GLY A 69 6.34 21.57 -12.67
CA GLY A 69 5.06 22.27 -12.81
C GLY A 69 3.84 21.34 -12.92
N PHE A 70 4.02 20.03 -12.90
CA PHE A 70 2.93 19.05 -12.90
C PHE A 70 2.88 18.27 -11.60
N ALA A 71 1.67 17.88 -11.22
CA ALA A 71 1.43 16.90 -10.18
C ALA A 71 1.05 15.54 -10.80
N LYS A 72 1.48 14.46 -10.17
CA LYS A 72 1.06 13.09 -10.51
C LYS A 72 0.09 12.61 -9.45
N ILE A 73 -1.08 12.17 -9.89
CA ILE A 73 -2.13 11.58 -9.06
C ILE A 73 -2.10 10.07 -9.28
N ASN A 74 -1.83 9.32 -8.22
CA ASN A 74 -1.94 7.87 -8.20
C ASN A 74 -3.18 7.49 -7.39
N PHE A 75 -4.01 6.61 -7.94
CA PHE A 75 -5.20 6.08 -7.28
C PHE A 75 -5.21 4.56 -7.43
N ASP A 76 -5.91 3.89 -6.53
CA ASP A 76 -6.08 2.44 -6.51
C ASP A 76 -7.37 2.10 -5.74
N ALA A 77 -8.00 0.98 -6.09
CA ALA A 77 -9.16 0.46 -5.39
C ALA A 77 -8.96 -0.99 -4.96
N THR A 78 -9.68 -1.39 -3.92
CA THR A 78 -9.75 -2.78 -3.49
C THR A 78 -11.20 -3.14 -3.18
N VAL A 79 -11.59 -4.36 -3.52
CA VAL A 79 -12.91 -4.91 -3.20
C VAL A 79 -12.72 -6.12 -2.29
N SER A 80 -13.40 -6.13 -1.15
CA SER A 80 -13.38 -7.25 -0.20
C SER A 80 -14.72 -7.36 0.51
N ASN A 81 -15.28 -8.57 0.56
CA ASN A 81 -16.54 -8.87 1.24
C ASN A 81 -17.65 -7.84 0.91
N GLU A 82 -17.86 -7.57 -0.38
CA GLU A 82 -18.89 -6.65 -0.88
C GLU A 82 -18.72 -5.18 -0.45
N LYS A 83 -17.55 -4.81 0.08
CA LYS A 83 -17.16 -3.44 0.36
C LYS A 83 -16.00 -3.05 -0.53
N MET A 84 -15.99 -1.81 -0.98
CA MET A 84 -14.84 -1.23 -1.66
C MET A 84 -14.08 -0.28 -0.75
N GLY A 85 -12.76 -0.29 -0.85
CA GLY A 85 -11.86 0.74 -0.35
C GLY A 85 -11.16 1.42 -1.52
N TYR A 86 -10.83 2.69 -1.37
CA TYR A 86 -10.02 3.41 -2.35
C TYR A 86 -8.95 4.27 -1.65
N GLY A 87 -7.88 4.55 -2.39
CA GLY A 87 -6.82 5.46 -1.97
C GLY A 87 -6.37 6.34 -3.13
N VAL A 88 -6.04 7.59 -2.81
CA VAL A 88 -5.51 8.59 -3.73
C VAL A 88 -4.31 9.26 -3.08
N ILE A 89 -3.24 9.44 -3.84
CA ILE A 89 -2.07 10.23 -3.44
C ILE A 89 -1.64 11.16 -4.58
N VAL A 90 -1.38 12.41 -4.23
CA VAL A 90 -0.93 13.45 -5.17
C VAL A 90 0.49 13.86 -4.82
N ARG A 91 1.39 13.81 -5.81
CA ARG A 91 2.80 14.15 -5.67
C ARG A 91 3.25 15.18 -6.69
N ASP A 92 4.18 16.05 -6.31
CA ASP A 92 4.86 16.95 -7.25
C ASP A 92 6.03 16.28 -8.00
N ALA A 93 6.77 17.07 -8.78
CA ALA A 93 7.93 16.64 -9.55
C ALA A 93 9.14 16.23 -8.68
N ASP A 94 9.19 16.67 -7.43
CA ASP A 94 10.21 16.28 -6.45
C ASP A 94 9.79 15.04 -5.65
N GLY A 95 8.57 14.55 -5.88
CA GLY A 95 7.98 13.40 -5.21
C GLY A 95 7.36 13.72 -3.84
N PHE A 96 7.30 15.00 -3.47
CA PHE A 96 6.67 15.48 -2.24
C PHE A 96 5.16 15.28 -2.32
N VAL A 97 4.56 14.88 -1.20
CA VAL A 97 3.12 14.62 -1.13
C VAL A 97 2.38 15.94 -0.93
N LEU A 98 1.62 16.35 -1.93
CA LEU A 98 0.79 17.55 -1.88
C LEU A 98 -0.53 17.30 -1.17
N GLY A 99 -1.03 16.06 -1.24
CA GLY A 99 -2.27 15.66 -0.61
C GLY A 99 -2.67 14.23 -0.98
N GLY A 100 -3.83 13.82 -0.51
CA GLY A 100 -4.39 12.51 -0.76
C GLY A 100 -5.75 12.35 -0.10
N SER A 101 -6.44 11.26 -0.45
CA SER A 101 -7.72 10.89 0.13
C SER A 101 -7.81 9.37 0.21
N GLY A 102 -8.71 8.89 1.05
CA GLY A 102 -9.05 7.48 1.12
C GLY A 102 -10.37 7.29 1.82
N GLY A 103 -11.05 6.20 1.49
CA GLY A 103 -12.35 5.92 2.07
C GLY A 103 -12.88 4.55 1.72
N PHE A 104 -14.03 4.25 2.29
CA PHE A 104 -14.78 3.03 2.02
C PHE A 104 -16.15 3.39 1.47
N LYS A 105 -16.66 2.57 0.56
CA LYS A 105 -18.06 2.63 0.12
C LYS A 105 -18.68 1.25 0.24
N GLU A 106 -19.88 1.19 0.79
CA GLU A 106 -20.68 -0.02 0.88
C GLU A 106 -21.40 -0.25 -0.44
N THR A 107 -20.62 -0.60 -1.47
CA THR A 107 -21.13 -0.86 -2.82
C THR A 107 -20.63 -2.21 -3.28
N VAL A 108 -21.57 -3.07 -3.70
CA VAL A 108 -21.25 -4.33 -4.38
C VAL A 108 -20.96 -4.01 -5.84
N ILE A 109 -19.68 -3.92 -6.18
CA ILE A 109 -19.23 -3.61 -7.53
C ILE A 109 -18.07 -4.53 -7.91
N ASP A 110 -17.87 -4.71 -9.21
CA ASP A 110 -16.65 -5.33 -9.72
C ASP A 110 -15.44 -4.41 -9.49
N ILE A 111 -14.26 -4.97 -9.72
CA ILE A 111 -13.00 -4.26 -9.49
C ILE A 111 -12.84 -3.10 -10.48
N GLU A 112 -13.35 -3.23 -11.70
CA GLU A 112 -13.28 -2.19 -12.73
C GLU A 112 -14.06 -0.93 -12.36
N TRP A 113 -15.28 -1.08 -11.83
CA TRP A 113 -16.07 0.02 -11.28
C TRP A 113 -15.44 0.62 -10.02
N ALA A 114 -14.80 -0.22 -9.20
CA ALA A 114 -14.07 0.26 -8.02
C ALA A 114 -12.91 1.18 -8.41
N GLU A 115 -12.13 0.79 -9.43
CA GLU A 115 -11.06 1.61 -10.01
C GLU A 115 -11.59 2.91 -10.61
N LEU A 116 -12.73 2.85 -11.32
CA LEU A 116 -13.36 4.05 -11.87
C LEU A 116 -13.78 5.03 -10.77
N ILE A 117 -14.32 4.52 -9.66
CA ILE A 117 -14.66 5.35 -8.51
C ILE A 117 -13.40 5.95 -7.87
N ALA A 118 -12.32 5.17 -7.70
CA ALA A 118 -11.06 5.71 -7.20
C ALA A 118 -10.52 6.83 -8.10
N PHE A 119 -10.65 6.68 -9.43
CA PHE A 119 -10.35 7.74 -10.39
C PHE A 119 -11.22 8.98 -10.18
N GLU A 120 -12.54 8.84 -10.04
CA GLU A 120 -13.46 9.97 -9.78
C GLU A 120 -13.09 10.73 -8.50
N GLU A 121 -12.83 10.01 -7.40
CA GLU A 121 -12.38 10.62 -6.15
C GLU A 121 -11.03 11.32 -6.33
N SER A 122 -10.14 10.79 -7.17
CA SER A 122 -8.86 11.42 -7.46
C SER A 122 -9.00 12.77 -8.18
N VAL A 123 -9.99 12.92 -9.05
CA VAL A 123 -10.31 14.19 -9.73
C VAL A 123 -10.86 15.22 -8.74
N LYS A 124 -11.68 14.80 -7.78
CA LYS A 124 -12.17 15.70 -6.72
C LYS A 124 -11.03 16.24 -5.87
N VAL A 125 -10.12 15.37 -5.45
CA VAL A 125 -8.90 15.77 -4.71
C VAL A 125 -8.07 16.77 -5.50
N ALA A 126 -7.94 16.58 -6.82
CA ALA A 126 -7.25 17.55 -7.68
C ALA A 126 -7.91 18.94 -7.65
N GLY A 127 -9.25 18.96 -7.70
CA GLY A 127 -10.05 20.17 -7.57
C GLY A 127 -9.85 20.87 -6.22
N ASP A 128 -9.91 20.14 -5.12
CA ASP A 128 -9.72 20.66 -3.76
C ASP A 128 -8.30 21.25 -3.56
N LEU A 129 -7.30 20.67 -4.25
CA LEU A 129 -5.92 21.14 -4.25
C LEU A 129 -5.65 22.27 -5.26
N ASN A 130 -6.66 22.74 -5.99
CA ASN A 130 -6.53 23.71 -7.09
C ASN A 130 -5.49 23.31 -8.15
N ILE A 131 -5.33 22.01 -8.40
CA ILE A 131 -4.48 21.51 -9.47
C ILE A 131 -5.25 21.70 -10.78
N SER A 132 -4.73 22.57 -11.64
CA SER A 132 -5.31 22.81 -12.96
C SER A 132 -5.28 21.55 -13.82
N LYS A 133 -6.30 21.39 -14.67
CA LYS A 133 -6.36 20.35 -15.70
C LYS A 133 -5.28 20.56 -16.77
#